data_AF-A0A9P6QK18-F1
#
_entry.id   AF-A0A9P6QK18-F1
#
_cell.length_a   1.000
_cell.length_b   1.000
_cell.length_c   1.000
_cell.angle_alpha   90.00
_cell.angle_beta   90.00
_cell.angle_gamma   90.00
#
_symmetry.space_group_name_H-M   'P 1'
#
loop_
_entity.id
_entity.type
_entity.pdbx_description
1 polymer ?
#
loop_
_entity_poly.entity_id
_entity_poly.type
_entity_poly.pdbx_seq_one_letter_code
_entity_poly.pdbx_strand_id
1 'polypeptide(L)'
;MSLLTPTPGPNPSMNEFVQLQSKALILAKESLAAAQERQAANANIHHRDHDFTVGDQVLLNLENITLPSDRTRTSQKLLARFAGPHTIIEQLSP
;
A
#
# COMPACT_ATOMS: atom_id res chain seq x y z
N MET A 1 5.29 2.06 29.96
CA MET A 1 5.89 0.75 30.27
C MET A 1 5.78 -0.11 29.01
N SER A 2 6.88 -0.27 28.26
CA SER A 2 6.87 -1.15 27.07
C SER A 2 6.95 -2.61 27.55
N LEU A 3 5.97 -3.43 27.19
CA LEU A 3 5.92 -4.86 27.55
C LEU A 3 7.00 -5.72 26.87
N LEU A 4 7.86 -5.11 26.05
CA LEU A 4 8.84 -5.82 25.21
C LEU A 4 10.29 -5.66 25.66
N THR A 5 10.59 -4.93 26.74
CA THR A 5 11.97 -4.83 27.24
C THR A 5 12.30 -6.04 28.12
N PRO A 6 13.19 -6.94 27.68
CA PRO A 6 13.59 -8.08 28.47
C PRO A 6 14.37 -7.59 29.69
N THR A 7 13.84 -7.80 30.89
CA THR A 7 14.49 -7.38 32.14
C THR A 7 15.20 -8.58 32.76
N PRO A 8 16.47 -8.47 33.16
CA PRO A 8 17.18 -9.56 33.84
C PRO A 8 16.52 -9.88 35.18
N GLY A 9 16.29 -11.17 35.42
CA GLY A 9 15.77 -11.69 36.68
C GLY A 9 16.89 -12.17 37.62
N PRO A 10 16.56 -12.52 38.88
CA PRO A 10 17.54 -12.94 39.88
C PRO A 10 18.20 -14.29 39.59
N ASN A 11 17.58 -15.15 38.78
CA ASN A 11 18.04 -16.50 38.49
C ASN A 11 18.79 -16.56 37.14
N PRO A 12 20.00 -17.17 37.08
CA PRO A 12 20.76 -17.28 35.84
C PRO A 12 19.98 -17.96 34.70
N SER A 13 19.20 -19.01 34.98
CA SER A 13 18.40 -19.70 33.95
C SER A 13 17.31 -18.82 33.35
N MET A 14 16.75 -17.88 34.13
CA MET A 14 15.81 -16.89 33.59
C MET A 14 16.53 -15.91 32.66
N ASN A 15 17.75 -15.49 33.00
CA ASN A 15 18.52 -14.58 32.16
C ASN A 15 18.90 -15.20 30.82
N GLU A 16 19.24 -16.48 30.79
CA GLU A 16 19.51 -17.22 29.54
C GLU A 16 18.26 -17.28 28.64
N PHE A 17 17.10 -17.60 29.22
CA PHE A 17 15.83 -17.62 28.49
C PHE A 17 15.48 -16.23 27.91
N VAL A 18 15.63 -15.18 28.73
CA VAL A 18 15.38 -13.80 28.33
C VAL A 18 16.30 -13.36 27.19
N GLN A 19 17.58 -13.75 27.23
CA GLN A 19 18.53 -13.49 26.15
C GLN A 19 18.21 -14.25 24.87
N LEU A 20 17.78 -15.50 24.97
CA LEU A 20 17.36 -16.28 23.82
C LEU A 20 16.15 -15.62 23.14
N GLN A 21 15.16 -15.21 23.92
CA GLN A 21 13.96 -14.59 23.39
C GLN A 21 14.22 -13.19 22.82
N SER A 22 15.13 -12.42 23.42
CA SER A 22 15.54 -11.13 22.85
C SER A 22 16.24 -11.30 21.50
N LYS A 23 17.12 -12.29 21.36
CA LYS A 23 17.78 -12.62 20.09
C LYS A 23 16.77 -13.04 19.03
N ALA A 24 15.82 -13.91 19.40
CA ALA A 24 14.75 -14.32 18.49
C ALA A 24 13.87 -13.14 18.04
N LEU A 25 13.55 -12.22 18.95
CA LEU A 25 12.77 -11.02 18.61
C LEU A 25 13.53 -10.06 17.67
N ILE A 26 14.83 -9.87 17.88
CA ILE A 26 15.67 -9.04 17.00
C ILE A 26 15.66 -9.65 15.60
N LEU A 27 15.95 -10.95 15.48
CA LEU A 27 15.93 -11.66 14.20
C LEU A 27 14.55 -11.59 13.51
N ALA A 28 13.47 -11.76 14.28
CA ALA A 28 12.12 -11.66 13.75
C ALA A 28 11.83 -10.25 13.19
N LYS A 29 12.25 -9.19 13.87
CA LYS A 29 12.09 -7.81 13.39
C LYS A 29 12.90 -7.54 12.12
N GLU A 30 14.15 -8.00 12.07
CA GLU A 30 15.02 -7.85 10.90
C GLU A 30 14.44 -8.58 9.68
N SER A 31 14.01 -9.82 9.86
CA SER A 31 13.38 -10.61 8.79
C SER A 31 12.06 -10.01 8.31
N LEU A 32 11.26 -9.44 9.22
CA LEU A 32 10.03 -8.73 8.88
C LEU A 32 10.33 -7.47 8.06
N ALA A 33 11.30 -6.65 8.47
CA ALA A 33 11.70 -5.46 7.72
C ALA A 33 12.18 -5.83 6.30
N ALA A 34 13.03 -6.85 6.17
CA ALA A 34 13.49 -7.35 4.88
C ALA A 34 12.35 -7.95 4.02
N ALA A 35 11.31 -8.51 4.65
CA ALA A 35 10.13 -8.99 3.94
C ALA A 35 9.26 -7.82 3.43
N GLN A 36 9.07 -6.79 4.25
CA GLN A 36 8.34 -5.57 3.87
C GLN A 36 9.02 -4.85 2.70
N GLU A 37 10.35 -4.73 2.71
CA GLU A 37 11.11 -4.14 1.61
C GLU A 37 10.91 -4.93 0.30
N ARG A 38 10.98 -6.26 0.36
CA ARG A 38 10.71 -7.12 -0.80
C ARG A 38 9.29 -6.99 -1.32
N GLN A 39 8.31 -6.88 -0.43
CA GLN A 39 6.91 -6.67 -0.80
C GLN A 39 6.71 -5.31 -1.48
N ALA A 40 7.29 -4.25 -0.92
CA ALA A 40 7.23 -2.91 -1.49
C ALA A 40 7.91 -2.86 -2.87
N ALA A 41 9.11 -3.43 -3.00
CA ALA A 41 9.81 -3.53 -4.26
C ALA A 41 8.94 -4.23 -5.32
N ASN A 42 8.44 -5.43 -5.01
CA ASN A 42 7.63 -6.22 -5.95
C ASN A 42 6.30 -5.56 -6.32
N ALA A 43 5.62 -4.93 -5.37
CA ALA A 43 4.39 -4.19 -5.63
C ALA A 43 4.65 -2.98 -6.55
N ASN A 44 5.77 -2.29 -6.33
CA ASN A 44 6.13 -1.09 -7.08
C ASN A 44 6.73 -1.38 -8.46
N ILE A 45 7.16 -2.62 -8.78
CA ILE A 45 7.71 -2.98 -10.12
C ILE A 45 6.78 -2.58 -11.26
N HIS A 46 5.46 -2.69 -11.04
CA HIS A 46 4.46 -2.38 -12.05
C HIS A 46 3.77 -1.04 -11.84
N HIS A 47 4.12 -0.30 -10.78
CA HIS A 47 3.67 1.07 -10.62
C HIS A 47 4.31 1.91 -11.71
N ARG A 48 3.48 2.62 -12.46
CA ARG A 48 3.94 3.59 -13.46
C ARG A 48 3.49 4.95 -12.95
N ASP A 49 4.47 5.79 -12.66
CA ASP A 49 4.18 7.19 -12.39
C ASP A 49 3.68 7.80 -13.70
N HIS A 50 2.47 8.34 -13.63
CA HIS A 50 1.81 9.00 -14.75
C HIS A 50 1.83 10.49 -14.48
N ASP A 51 2.85 11.17 -15.00
CA ASP A 51 2.91 12.62 -14.98
C ASP A 51 1.96 13.17 -16.04
N PHE A 52 1.01 13.99 -15.60
CA PHE A 52 0.06 14.65 -16.48
C PHE A 52 0.29 16.15 -16.49
N THR A 53 0.17 16.78 -17.65
CA THR A 53 0.33 18.23 -17.81
C THR A 53 -1.00 18.90 -18.17
N VAL A 54 -1.11 20.18 -17.84
CA VAL A 54 -2.26 21.00 -18.24
C VAL A 54 -2.35 21.05 -19.76
N GLY A 55 -3.51 20.73 -20.31
CA GLY A 55 -3.75 20.61 -21.75
C GLY A 55 -3.74 19.19 -22.31
N ASP A 56 -3.25 18.19 -21.55
CA ASP A 56 -3.31 16.79 -21.99
C ASP A 56 -4.75 16.27 -22.06
N GLN A 57 -5.01 15.41 -23.05
CA GLN A 57 -6.26 14.67 -23.17
C GLN A 57 -6.15 13.33 -22.46
N VAL A 58 -6.96 13.15 -21.42
CA VAL A 58 -6.97 11.94 -20.60
C VAL A 58 -8.35 11.31 -20.58
N LEU A 59 -8.39 10.00 -20.36
CA LEU A 59 -9.63 9.26 -20.17
C LEU A 59 -9.84 8.99 -18.68
N LEU A 60 -11.06 9.19 -18.19
CA LEU A 60 -11.42 8.98 -16.78
C LEU A 60 -11.83 7.53 -16.53
N ASN A 61 -11.22 6.84 -15.57
CA ASN A 61 -11.63 5.50 -15.17
C ASN A 61 -13.01 5.53 -14.46
N LEU A 62 -13.95 4.72 -14.94
CA LEU A 62 -15.33 4.66 -14.44
C LEU A 62 -15.57 3.58 -13.38
N GLU A 63 -14.54 2.84 -12.95
CA GLU A 63 -14.67 1.73 -11.98
C GLU A 63 -15.44 2.11 -10.71
N ASN A 64 -15.24 3.34 -10.20
CA ASN A 64 -15.90 3.85 -9.00
C ASN A 64 -16.88 5.01 -9.28
N ILE A 65 -17.25 5.25 -10.54
CA ILE A 65 -18.07 6.40 -10.95
C ILE A 65 -19.28 5.91 -11.74
N THR A 66 -20.49 6.20 -11.23
CA THR A 66 -21.73 5.91 -11.97
C THR A 66 -22.17 7.13 -12.77
N LEU A 67 -22.13 7.02 -14.10
CA LEU A 67 -22.66 8.06 -14.98
C LEU A 67 -24.18 8.16 -14.84
N PRO A 68 -24.78 9.35 -15.00
CA PRO A 68 -26.24 9.53 -14.96
C PRO A 68 -26.98 8.65 -15.98
N SER A 69 -26.37 8.42 -17.15
CA SER A 69 -26.90 7.55 -18.20
C SER A 69 -26.99 6.07 -17.79
N ASP A 70 -26.11 5.62 -16.89
CA ASP A 70 -25.99 4.22 -16.49
C ASP A 70 -26.71 3.91 -15.18
N ARG A 71 -27.21 4.93 -14.48
CA ARG A 71 -27.85 4.79 -13.16
C ARG A 71 -29.12 3.93 -13.18
N THR A 72 -29.86 3.92 -14.28
CA THR A 72 -31.09 3.12 -14.44
C THR A 72 -30.83 1.71 -14.97
N ARG A 73 -29.56 1.39 -15.27
CA ARG A 73 -29.19 0.13 -15.92
C ARG A 73 -29.07 -0.98 -14.87
N THR A 74 -29.75 -2.09 -15.10
CA THR A 74 -29.74 -3.25 -14.18
C THR A 74 -28.45 -4.07 -14.22
N SER A 75 -27.64 -3.89 -15.27
CA SER A 75 -26.42 -4.66 -15.51
C SER A 75 -25.28 -3.76 -15.95
N GLN A 76 -24.09 -4.02 -15.43
CA GLN A 76 -22.86 -3.33 -15.78
C GLN A 76 -22.14 -3.91 -17.01
N LYS A 77 -22.73 -4.93 -17.65
CA LYS A 77 -22.12 -5.56 -18.83
C LYS A 77 -22.10 -4.61 -20.03
N LEU A 78 -21.00 -4.62 -20.77
CA LEU A 78 -20.77 -3.75 -21.93
C LEU A 78 -20.79 -2.25 -21.58
N LEU A 79 -20.49 -1.89 -20.33
CA LEU A 79 -20.16 -0.50 -19.99
C LEU A 79 -18.73 -0.18 -20.43
N ALA A 80 -18.52 1.06 -20.87
CA ALA A 80 -17.19 1.56 -21.14
C ALA A 80 -16.40 1.60 -19.82
N ARG A 81 -15.15 1.12 -19.83
CA ARG A 81 -14.25 1.25 -18.68
C ARG A 81 -13.83 2.70 -18.43
N PHE A 82 -13.81 3.50 -19.50
CA PHE A 82 -13.33 4.86 -19.49
C PHE A 82 -14.36 5.82 -20.10
N ALA A 83 -14.52 7.00 -19.49
CA ALA A 83 -15.22 8.13 -20.09
C ALA A 83 -14.25 8.94 -20.96
N GLY A 84 -14.81 9.65 -21.95
CA GLY A 84 -14.15 10.26 -23.10
C GLY A 84 -12.97 11.19 -22.81
N PRO A 85 -12.39 11.81 -23.85
CA PRO A 85 -11.21 12.64 -23.67
C PRO A 85 -11.58 13.90 -22.91
N HIS A 86 -11.04 14.04 -21.70
CA HIS A 86 -11.11 15.24 -20.88
C HIS A 86 -9.78 15.96 -20.96
N THR A 87 -9.82 17.28 -21.14
CA THR A 87 -8.63 18.13 -21.08
C THR A 87 -8.34 18.52 -19.64
N ILE A 88 -7.11 18.36 -19.20
CA ILE A 88 -6.68 18.83 -17.88
C ILE A 88 -6.63 20.37 -17.89
N ILE A 89 -7.39 20.99 -16.98
CA ILE A 89 -7.53 22.46 -16.91
C ILE A 89 -6.49 23.06 -15.95
N GLU A 90 -6.24 22.39 -14.82
CA GLU A 90 -5.36 22.86 -13.76
C GLU A 90 -4.77 21.66 -13.02
N GLN A 91 -3.50 21.78 -12.62
CA GLN A 91 -2.82 20.82 -11.77
C GLN A 91 -2.71 21.40 -10.35
N LEU A 92 -3.43 20.81 -9.40
CA LEU A 92 -3.46 21.27 -8.01
C LEU A 92 -2.26 20.77 -7.19
N SER A 93 -1.70 19.61 -7.56
CA SER A 93 -0.54 19.02 -6.91
C SER A 93 0.32 18.24 -7.92
N PRO A 94 1.64 18.16 -7.71
CA PRO A 94 2.51 17.22 -8.42
C PRO A 94 2.09 15.78 -8.13
#